data_AF-A0A372F344-F1
#
_entry.id   AF-A0A372F344-F1
#
_cell.length_a   1.000
_cell.length_b   1.000
_cell.length_c   1.000
_cell.angle_alpha   90.00
_cell.angle_beta   90.00
_cell.angle_gamma   90.00
#
_symmetry.space_group_name_H-M   'P 1'
#
loop_
_entity.id
_entity.type
_entity.pdbx_description
1 polymer ?
#
loop_
_entity_poly.entity_id
_entity_poly.type
_entity_poly.pdbx_seq_one_letter_code
_entity_poly.pdbx_strand_id
1 'polypeptide(L)'
;MSYCFAIERMNGAQKELHKNYHDNHYGFPIHDDNELFGRLIMEINQAGLSWETILRKEQSFRTAYDNFNLEIVANYTEADRERLMADGGIIRNRLKINAAIENARTILALQQTHGSFEKWLEANHPRTKDEWVKLFKKTFRFTGGEIVNEFLMSIGYLPGAHAASCPIHEKILLEKPLWSQA
;
A
#
# COMPACT_ATOMS: atom_id res chain seq x y z
N MET A 1 -16.17 10.49 4.35
CA MET A 1 -15.52 11.71 4.87
C MET A 1 -14.08 11.64 4.41
N SER A 2 -13.57 12.62 3.66
CA SER A 2 -12.20 12.53 3.14
C SER A 2 -11.20 12.48 4.30
N TYR A 3 -10.06 11.82 4.06
CA TYR A 3 -8.98 11.73 5.04
C TYR A 3 -8.52 13.11 5.53
N CYS A 4 -8.60 14.14 4.66
CA CYS A 4 -8.35 15.54 5.00
C CYS A 4 -9.18 16.02 6.21
N PHE A 5 -10.49 15.81 6.21
CA PHE A 5 -11.37 16.23 7.30
C PHE A 5 -11.15 15.43 8.59
N ALA A 6 -10.71 14.17 8.47
CA ALA A 6 -10.40 13.35 9.64
C ALA A 6 -9.19 13.93 10.40
N ILE A 7 -8.17 14.41 9.70
CA ILE A 7 -6.95 14.98 10.28
C ILE A 7 -7.22 16.29 11.02
N GLU A 8 -8.17 17.10 10.55
CA GLU A 8 -8.54 18.36 11.22
C GLU A 8 -9.07 18.12 12.64
N ARG A 9 -9.69 16.97 12.87
CA ARG A 9 -10.27 16.55 14.16
C ARG A 9 -9.28 15.83 15.07
N MET A 10 -8.05 15.57 14.61
CA MET A 10 -6.99 14.95 15.41
C MET A 10 -6.16 16.02 16.13
N ASN A 11 -5.47 15.62 17.20
CA ASN A 11 -4.70 16.52 18.05
C ASN A 11 -3.31 15.94 18.37
N GLY A 12 -2.35 16.82 18.67
CA GLY A 12 -1.00 16.45 19.11
C GLY A 12 -0.26 15.50 18.16
N ALA A 13 0.48 14.56 18.73
CA ALA A 13 1.32 13.60 17.99
C ALA A 13 0.53 12.74 16.99
N GLN A 14 -0.75 12.44 17.28
CA GLN A 14 -1.61 11.72 16.32
C GLN A 14 -1.84 12.54 15.06
N LYS A 15 -2.13 13.85 15.21
CA LYS A 15 -2.31 14.76 14.08
C LYS A 15 -1.04 14.87 13.26
N GLU A 16 0.12 15.01 13.90
CA GLU A 16 1.41 15.13 13.22
C GLU A 16 1.73 13.88 12.39
N LEU A 17 1.53 12.68 12.96
CA LEU A 17 1.74 11.41 12.27
C LEU A 17 0.87 11.28 11.01
N HIS A 18 -0.43 11.54 11.16
CA HIS A 18 -1.37 11.44 10.04
C HIS A 18 -1.15 12.55 9.01
N LYS A 19 -0.82 13.77 9.45
CA LYS A 19 -0.52 14.89 8.55
C LYS A 19 0.73 14.61 7.71
N ASN A 20 1.77 14.02 8.28
CA ASN A 20 2.95 13.63 7.51
C ASN A 20 2.59 12.63 6.40
N TYR A 21 1.81 11.60 6.73
CA TYR A 21 1.34 10.62 5.74
C TYR A 21 0.49 11.28 4.63
N HIS A 22 -0.47 12.12 5.03
CA HIS A 22 -1.34 12.85 4.13
C HIS A 22 -0.58 13.79 3.18
N ASP A 23 0.34 14.58 3.72
CA ASP A 23 1.00 15.66 2.98
C ASP A 23 2.06 15.15 2.00
N ASN A 24 2.65 13.97 2.26
CA ASN A 24 3.85 13.51 1.54
C ASN A 24 3.71 12.13 0.88
N HIS A 25 2.68 11.34 1.22
CA HIS A 25 2.61 9.94 0.78
C HIS A 25 1.24 9.55 0.21
N TYR A 26 0.14 9.96 0.85
CA TYR A 26 -1.20 9.50 0.45
C TYR A 26 -1.67 10.17 -0.84
N GLY A 27 -1.90 9.38 -1.89
CA GLY A 27 -2.37 9.84 -3.20
C GLY A 27 -1.25 10.26 -4.15
N PHE A 28 0.01 10.22 -3.71
CA PHE A 28 1.17 10.47 -4.55
C PHE A 28 1.55 9.20 -5.34
N PRO A 29 1.89 9.30 -6.63
CA PRO A 29 2.42 8.16 -7.39
C PRO A 29 3.67 7.57 -6.75
N ILE A 30 3.84 6.25 -6.88
CA ILE A 30 5.04 5.53 -6.46
C ILE A 30 5.57 4.79 -7.67
N HIS A 31 6.84 5.04 -8.01
CA HIS A 31 7.52 4.49 -9.19
C HIS A 31 8.54 3.38 -8.86
N ASP A 32 8.69 3.05 -7.58
CA ASP A 32 9.56 1.96 -7.11
C ASP A 32 8.73 0.73 -6.71
N ASP A 33 9.07 -0.42 -7.29
CA ASP A 33 8.31 -1.67 -7.08
C ASP A 33 8.37 -2.19 -5.63
N ASN A 34 9.48 -1.96 -4.91
CA ASN A 34 9.58 -2.37 -3.51
C ASN A 34 8.71 -1.47 -2.62
N GLU A 35 8.65 -0.17 -2.90
CA GLU A 35 7.76 0.76 -2.20
C GLU A 35 6.28 0.51 -2.54
N LEU A 36 5.95 0.18 -3.80
CA LEU A 36 4.61 -0.27 -4.20
C LEU A 36 4.21 -1.54 -3.44
N PHE A 37 5.11 -2.52 -3.37
CA PHE A 37 4.90 -3.73 -2.58
C PHE A 37 4.72 -3.40 -1.09
N GLY A 38 5.57 -2.53 -0.53
CA GLY A 38 5.47 -2.07 0.84
C GLY A 38 4.12 -1.45 1.18
N ARG A 39 3.61 -0.55 0.31
CA ARG A 39 2.26 0.01 0.46
C ARG A 39 1.20 -1.09 0.45
N LEU A 40 1.25 -2.03 -0.50
CA LEU A 40 0.29 -3.14 -0.57
C LEU A 40 0.30 -3.97 0.72
N ILE A 41 1.48 -4.27 1.28
CA ILE A 41 1.62 -5.03 2.53
C ILE A 41 1.08 -4.24 3.72
N MET A 42 1.31 -2.93 3.78
CA MET A 42 0.74 -2.08 4.84
C MET A 42 -0.80 -2.07 4.79
N GLU A 43 -1.40 -1.93 3.61
CA GLU A 43 -2.87 -1.98 3.45
C GLU A 43 -3.47 -3.35 3.82
N ILE A 44 -2.81 -4.44 3.41
CA ILE A 44 -3.20 -5.80 3.84
C ILE A 44 -3.17 -5.92 5.37
N ASN A 45 -2.15 -5.35 6.01
CA ASN A 45 -2.00 -5.44 7.46
C ASN A 45 -2.97 -4.55 8.23
N GLN A 46 -3.46 -3.45 7.64
CA GLN A 46 -4.49 -2.60 8.22
C GLN A 46 -5.83 -3.34 8.43
N ALA A 47 -6.14 -4.39 7.66
CA ALA A 47 -7.42 -5.10 7.80
C ALA A 47 -7.71 -5.52 9.26
N GLY A 48 -8.74 -4.92 9.86
CA GLY A 48 -9.15 -5.10 11.26
C GLY A 48 -8.48 -4.18 12.29
N LEU A 49 -7.74 -3.16 11.86
CA LEU A 49 -6.97 -2.22 12.71
C LEU A 49 -7.14 -0.78 12.20
N SER A 50 -6.68 0.19 12.99
CA SER A 50 -6.59 1.58 12.54
C SER A 50 -5.37 1.79 11.64
N TRP A 51 -5.47 2.71 10.66
CA TRP A 51 -4.31 3.10 9.86
C TRP A 51 -3.19 3.71 10.73
N GLU A 52 -3.56 4.40 11.81
CA GLU A 52 -2.59 4.88 12.82
C GLU A 52 -1.70 3.76 13.35
N THR A 53 -2.28 2.58 13.60
CA THR A 53 -1.52 1.41 14.10
C THR A 53 -0.46 0.99 13.09
N ILE A 54 -0.78 1.08 11.80
CA ILE A 54 0.14 0.74 10.71
C ILE A 54 1.22 1.80 10.57
N LEU A 55 0.85 3.08 10.56
CA LEU A 55 1.81 4.20 10.50
C LEU A 55 2.82 4.16 11.66
N ARG A 56 2.36 3.90 12.89
CA ARG A 56 3.25 3.76 14.06
C ARG A 56 4.21 2.57 13.97
N LYS A 57 3.85 1.55 13.19
CA LYS A 57 4.65 0.34 13.00
C LYS A 57 5.44 0.34 11.69
N GLU A 58 5.36 1.40 10.87
CA GLU A 58 5.96 1.42 9.53
C GLU A 58 7.45 1.07 9.56
N GLN A 59 8.23 1.70 10.45
CA GLN A 59 9.66 1.42 10.56
C GLN A 59 9.96 -0.03 10.99
N SER A 60 9.11 -0.60 11.86
CA SER A 60 9.20 -2.01 12.24
C SER A 60 8.86 -2.93 11.08
N PHE A 61 7.84 -2.61 10.28
CA PHE A 61 7.51 -3.34 9.05
C PHE A 61 8.68 -3.31 8.06
N ARG A 62 9.24 -2.12 7.79
CA ARG A 62 10.41 -1.97 6.92
C ARG A 62 11.57 -2.85 7.40
N THR A 63 11.88 -2.82 8.70
CA THR A 63 12.96 -3.65 9.25
C THR A 63 12.64 -5.15 9.15
N ALA A 64 11.42 -5.55 9.50
CA ALA A 64 11.02 -6.95 9.54
C ALA A 64 11.00 -7.62 8.17
N TYR A 65 10.62 -6.86 7.13
CA TYR A 65 10.48 -7.31 5.74
C TYR A 65 11.63 -6.86 4.82
N ASP A 66 12.84 -6.64 5.36
CA ASP A 66 14.04 -6.29 4.59
C ASP A 66 13.82 -5.08 3.63
N ASN A 67 13.25 -4.02 4.18
CA ASN A 67 12.78 -2.81 3.50
C ASN A 67 11.88 -3.11 2.29
N PHE A 68 11.03 -4.13 2.42
CA PHE A 68 10.13 -4.61 1.39
C PHE A 68 10.83 -5.03 0.09
N ASN A 69 12.09 -5.47 0.16
CA ASN A 69 12.79 -5.99 -1.00
C ASN A 69 12.08 -7.25 -1.53
N LEU A 70 11.54 -7.17 -2.74
CA LEU A 70 10.77 -8.23 -3.37
C LEU A 70 11.55 -9.54 -3.50
N GLU A 71 12.81 -9.48 -3.91
CA GLU A 71 13.65 -10.67 -4.09
C GLU A 71 13.92 -11.38 -2.76
N ILE A 72 14.20 -10.61 -1.71
CA ILE A 72 14.46 -11.16 -0.37
C ILE A 72 13.18 -11.77 0.21
N VAL A 73 12.08 -11.00 0.23
CA VAL A 73 10.81 -11.43 0.83
C VAL A 73 10.20 -12.62 0.09
N ALA A 74 10.33 -12.70 -1.23
CA ALA A 74 9.87 -13.85 -2.01
C ALA A 74 10.60 -15.15 -1.64
N ASN A 75 11.85 -15.06 -1.18
CA ASN A 75 12.69 -16.18 -0.79
C ASN A 75 12.59 -16.56 0.70
N TYR A 76 11.76 -15.87 1.48
CA TYR A 76 11.54 -16.21 2.89
C TYR A 76 11.11 -17.66 3.09
N THR A 77 11.74 -18.27 4.09
CA THR A 77 11.60 -19.67 4.47
C THR A 77 10.64 -19.83 5.66
N GLU A 78 10.46 -21.05 6.18
CA GLU A 78 9.68 -21.23 7.42
C GLU A 78 10.37 -20.55 8.62
N ALA A 79 11.72 -20.52 8.66
CA ALA A 79 12.45 -19.83 9.71
C ALA A 79 12.15 -18.32 9.72
N ASP A 80 11.98 -17.70 8.54
CA ASP A 80 11.56 -16.31 8.43
C ASP A 80 10.12 -16.09 8.89
N ARG A 81 9.21 -17.03 8.59
CA ARG A 81 7.83 -16.97 9.07
C ARG A 81 7.77 -17.07 10.60
N GLU A 82 8.57 -17.94 11.20
CA GLU A 82 8.70 -18.06 12.65
C GLU A 82 9.29 -16.81 13.28
N ARG A 83 10.36 -16.25 12.70
CA ARG A 83 10.96 -14.96 13.09
C ARG A 83 9.91 -13.84 13.07
N LEU A 84 9.16 -13.70 11.98
CA LEU A 84 8.11 -12.69 11.84
C LEU A 84 6.94 -12.91 12.82
N MET A 85 6.57 -14.17 13.08
CA MET A 85 5.55 -14.50 14.09
C MET A 85 6.00 -14.19 15.52
N ALA A 86 7.31 -14.15 15.78
CA ALA A 86 7.87 -13.75 17.07
C ALA A 86 8.04 -12.23 17.23
N ASP A 87 8.02 -11.47 16.14
CA ASP A 87 8.27 -10.03 16.13
C ASP A 87 7.06 -9.21 16.61
N GLY A 88 7.19 -8.60 17.79
CA GLY A 88 6.16 -7.70 18.37
C GLY A 88 6.04 -6.34 17.67
N GLY A 89 7.01 -5.98 16.83
CA GLY A 89 7.04 -4.77 16.03
C GLY A 89 5.98 -4.74 14.93
N ILE A 90 5.56 -5.90 14.42
CA ILE A 90 4.58 -6.02 13.33
C ILE A 90 3.25 -6.64 13.78
N ILE A 91 2.34 -6.91 12.84
CA ILE A 91 1.09 -7.63 13.08
C ILE A 91 1.34 -9.13 12.92
N ARG A 92 1.42 -9.84 14.05
CA ARG A 92 1.71 -11.28 14.13
C ARG A 92 0.53 -12.14 13.69
N ASN A 93 0.30 -12.19 12.38
CA ASN A 93 -0.75 -12.99 11.76
C ASN A 93 -0.15 -13.86 10.66
N ARG A 94 -0.17 -15.19 10.87
CA ARG A 94 0.44 -16.16 9.96
C ARG A 94 -0.13 -16.07 8.54
N LEU A 95 -1.43 -15.81 8.37
CA LEU A 95 -2.03 -15.68 7.05
C LEU A 95 -1.56 -14.42 6.32
N LYS A 96 -1.46 -13.28 7.02
CA LYS A 96 -0.95 -12.02 6.45
C LYS A 96 0.54 -12.12 6.10
N ILE A 97 1.36 -12.74 6.95
CA ILE A 97 2.76 -13.02 6.67
C ILE A 97 2.90 -13.90 5.42
N ASN A 98 2.10 -14.97 5.34
CA ASN A 98 2.10 -15.83 4.17
C ASN A 98 1.69 -15.08 2.90
N ALA A 99 0.67 -14.21 3.01
CA ALA A 99 0.23 -13.38 1.90
C ALA A 99 1.34 -12.44 1.40
N ALA A 100 2.13 -11.86 2.30
CA ALA A 100 3.25 -11.00 1.90
C ALA A 100 4.29 -11.74 1.04
N ILE A 101 4.67 -12.94 1.47
CA ILE A 101 5.65 -13.78 0.75
C ILE A 101 5.09 -14.22 -0.61
N GLU A 102 3.85 -14.69 -0.66
CA GLU A 102 3.22 -15.09 -1.93
C GLU A 102 3.02 -13.91 -2.87
N ASN A 103 2.65 -12.73 -2.35
CA ASN A 103 2.49 -11.53 -3.17
C ASN A 103 3.83 -11.05 -3.73
N ALA A 104 4.93 -11.13 -2.97
CA ALA A 104 6.26 -10.83 -3.49
C ALA A 104 6.63 -11.73 -4.67
N ARG A 105 6.39 -13.05 -4.54
CA ARG A 105 6.60 -14.02 -5.64
C ARG A 105 5.75 -13.69 -6.86
N THR A 106 4.47 -13.37 -6.66
CA THR A 106 3.58 -12.96 -7.74
C THR A 106 4.12 -11.72 -8.44
N ILE A 107 4.57 -10.71 -7.69
CA ILE A 107 5.11 -9.48 -8.28
C ILE A 107 6.37 -9.78 -9.10
N LEU A 108 7.32 -10.59 -8.61
CA LEU A 108 8.49 -10.98 -9.39
C LEU A 108 8.10 -11.67 -10.71
N ALA A 109 7.05 -12.49 -10.72
CA ALA A 109 6.53 -13.10 -11.96
C ALA A 109 5.90 -12.06 -12.91
N LEU A 110 5.23 -11.03 -12.37
CA LEU A 110 4.73 -9.92 -13.17
C LEU A 110 5.87 -9.10 -13.78
N GLN A 111 6.96 -8.87 -13.04
CA GLN A 111 8.15 -8.16 -13.55
C GLN A 111 8.75 -8.85 -14.77
N GLN A 112 8.76 -10.20 -14.81
CA GLN A 112 9.25 -10.94 -15.98
C GLN A 112 8.42 -10.70 -17.25
N THR A 113 7.13 -10.37 -17.11
CA THR A 113 6.21 -10.23 -18.25
C THR A 113 5.91 -8.78 -18.60
N HIS A 114 5.92 -7.87 -17.63
CA HIS A 114 5.55 -6.45 -17.80
C HIS A 114 6.74 -5.50 -17.56
N GLY A 115 7.88 -6.01 -17.10
CA GLY A 115 9.08 -5.25 -16.77
C GLY A 115 9.09 -4.69 -15.34
N SER A 116 7.93 -4.31 -14.78
CA SER A 116 7.80 -3.88 -13.38
C SER A 116 6.37 -4.11 -12.86
N PHE A 117 6.18 -4.04 -11.53
CA PHE A 117 4.85 -4.04 -10.91
C PHE A 117 4.09 -2.78 -11.28
N GLU A 118 4.75 -1.63 -11.28
CA GLU A 118 4.19 -0.37 -11.78
C GLU A 118 3.63 -0.54 -13.19
N LYS A 119 4.44 -1.02 -14.15
CA LYS A 119 4.01 -1.20 -15.55
C LYS A 119 2.84 -2.16 -15.68
N TRP A 120 2.75 -3.16 -14.80
CA TRP A 120 1.58 -4.03 -14.75
C TRP A 120 0.32 -3.28 -14.29
N LEU A 121 0.43 -2.39 -13.29
CA LEU A 121 -0.67 -1.52 -12.88
C LEU A 121 -1.05 -0.56 -14.01
N GLU A 122 -0.09 0.09 -14.66
CA GLU A 122 -0.33 1.00 -15.78
C GLU A 122 -1.03 0.31 -16.95
N ALA A 123 -0.56 -0.89 -17.34
CA ALA A 123 -1.16 -1.68 -18.42
C ALA A 123 -2.60 -2.12 -18.13
N ASN A 124 -3.01 -2.09 -16.86
CA ASN A 124 -4.38 -2.40 -16.44
C ASN A 124 -5.23 -1.16 -16.16
N HIS A 125 -4.69 0.05 -16.25
CA HIS A 125 -5.43 1.29 -16.10
C HIS A 125 -5.92 1.79 -17.48
N PRO A 126 -7.12 2.40 -17.59
CA PRO A 126 -8.11 2.63 -16.54
C PRO A 126 -9.04 1.42 -16.30
N ARG A 127 -9.48 1.28 -15.05
CA ARG A 127 -10.48 0.29 -14.61
C ARG A 127 -11.38 0.90 -13.54
N THR A 128 -12.62 0.45 -13.50
CA THR A 128 -13.51 0.73 -12.36
C THR A 128 -13.00 0.04 -11.09
N LYS A 129 -13.41 0.52 -9.92
CA LYS A 129 -13.08 -0.10 -8.63
C LYS A 129 -13.40 -1.60 -8.61
N ASP A 130 -14.57 -2.00 -9.11
CA ASP A 130 -14.99 -3.41 -9.10
C ASP A 130 -14.13 -4.29 -10.02
N GLU A 131 -13.68 -3.77 -11.17
CA GLU A 131 -12.76 -4.46 -12.06
C GLU A 131 -11.38 -4.61 -11.44
N TRP A 132 -10.88 -3.56 -10.77
CA TRP A 132 -9.65 -3.63 -10.00
C TRP A 132 -9.71 -4.68 -8.89
N VAL A 133 -10.79 -4.70 -8.11
CA VAL A 133 -10.99 -5.69 -7.05
C VAL A 133 -11.01 -7.11 -7.61
N LYS A 134 -11.70 -7.34 -8.73
CA LYS A 134 -11.72 -8.66 -9.40
C LYS A 134 -10.32 -9.08 -9.86
N LEU A 135 -9.57 -8.16 -10.47
CA LEU A 135 -8.21 -8.41 -10.92
C LEU A 135 -7.28 -8.75 -9.75
N PHE A 136 -7.27 -7.91 -8.71
CA PHE A 136 -6.40 -8.10 -7.54
C PHE A 136 -6.74 -9.38 -6.78
N LYS A 137 -8.01 -9.77 -6.66
CA LYS A 137 -8.41 -11.05 -6.03
C LYS A 137 -7.95 -12.28 -6.82
N LYS A 138 -7.84 -12.16 -8.15
CA LYS A 138 -7.34 -13.23 -9.01
C LYS A 138 -5.81 -13.34 -8.93
N THR A 139 -5.12 -12.21 -8.78
CA THR A 139 -3.66 -12.12 -8.87
C THR A 139 -2.97 -12.29 -7.52
N PHE A 140 -3.50 -11.65 -6.47
CA PHE A 140 -2.83 -11.51 -5.17
C PHE A 140 -3.63 -12.16 -4.04
N ARG A 141 -2.97 -12.35 -2.90
CA ARG A 141 -3.55 -12.82 -1.64
C ARG A 141 -3.91 -11.65 -0.75
N PHE A 142 -5.01 -11.80 0.00
CA PHE A 142 -5.51 -10.81 0.97
C PHE A 142 -5.93 -9.47 0.38
N THR A 143 -6.43 -9.46 -0.86
CA THR A 143 -6.84 -8.24 -1.58
C THR A 143 -8.35 -8.07 -1.58
N GLY A 144 -8.91 -7.81 -0.39
CA GLY A 144 -10.32 -7.45 -0.21
C GLY A 144 -10.68 -6.12 -0.87
N GLY A 145 -11.99 -5.84 -1.03
CA GLY A 145 -12.46 -4.66 -1.76
C GLY A 145 -11.94 -3.33 -1.21
N GLU A 146 -11.87 -3.20 0.13
CA GLU A 146 -11.35 -2.00 0.78
C GLU A 146 -9.84 -1.88 0.66
N ILE A 147 -9.11 -3.00 0.80
CA ILE A 147 -7.65 -3.03 0.66
C ILE A 147 -7.23 -2.58 -0.74
N VAL A 148 -7.92 -3.07 -1.77
CA VAL A 148 -7.64 -2.67 -3.16
C VAL A 148 -7.98 -1.20 -3.39
N ASN A 149 -9.10 -0.72 -2.81
CA ASN A 149 -9.50 0.68 -2.89
C ASN A 149 -8.42 1.60 -2.29
N GLU A 150 -8.05 1.36 -1.03
CA GLU A 150 -7.09 2.18 -0.31
C GLU A 150 -5.70 2.07 -0.93
N PHE A 151 -5.26 0.88 -1.34
CA PHE A 151 -4.02 0.71 -2.09
C PHE A 151 -3.99 1.61 -3.32
N LEU A 152 -4.91 1.43 -4.27
CA LEU A 152 -4.90 2.16 -5.54
C LEU A 152 -5.12 3.67 -5.37
N MET A 153 -5.94 4.08 -4.40
CA MET A 153 -6.13 5.49 -4.08
C MET A 153 -4.87 6.10 -3.44
N SER A 154 -4.19 5.36 -2.56
CA SER A 154 -2.97 5.82 -1.90
C SER A 154 -1.79 6.02 -2.85
N ILE A 155 -1.78 5.34 -3.99
CA ILE A 155 -0.70 5.42 -5.00
C ILE A 155 -1.11 6.15 -6.28
N GLY A 156 -2.25 6.85 -6.28
CA GLY A 156 -2.64 7.72 -7.41
C GLY A 156 -3.24 7.02 -8.63
N TYR A 157 -3.78 5.81 -8.51
CA TYR A 157 -4.51 5.11 -9.59
C TYR A 157 -6.03 5.27 -9.49
N LEU A 158 -6.56 5.56 -8.30
CA LEU A 158 -7.96 5.94 -8.11
C LEU A 158 -8.06 7.35 -7.48
N PRO A 159 -9.08 8.14 -7.84
CA PRO A 159 -9.30 9.44 -7.22
C PRO A 159 -9.84 9.27 -5.79
N GLY A 160 -9.77 10.33 -4.98
CA GLY A 160 -10.45 10.41 -3.69
C GLY A 160 -9.52 10.53 -2.46
N ALA A 161 -8.20 10.41 -2.64
CA ALA A 161 -7.23 10.53 -1.55
C ALA A 161 -7.34 11.90 -0.84
N HIS A 162 -7.58 12.96 -1.62
CA HIS A 162 -7.71 14.33 -1.13
C HIS A 162 -8.99 14.99 -1.64
N ALA A 163 -9.60 15.84 -0.81
CA ALA A 163 -10.67 16.72 -1.26
C ALA A 163 -10.10 17.76 -2.24
N ALA A 164 -10.92 18.24 -3.19
CA ALA A 164 -10.49 19.25 -4.16
C ALA A 164 -10.04 20.58 -3.50
N SER A 165 -10.56 20.89 -2.31
CA SER A 165 -10.15 22.06 -1.52
C SER A 165 -8.89 21.84 -0.68
N CYS A 166 -8.31 20.63 -0.68
CA CYS A 166 -7.09 20.35 0.06
C CYS A 166 -5.88 20.94 -0.68
N PRO A 167 -4.99 21.71 -0.01
CA PRO A 167 -3.78 22.23 -0.65
C PRO A 167 -2.83 21.16 -1.20
N ILE A 168 -2.89 19.94 -0.66
CA ILE A 168 -2.09 18.80 -1.13
C ILE A 168 -2.65 18.24 -2.45
N HIS A 169 -3.94 18.45 -2.74
CA HIS A 169 -4.55 18.01 -3.99
C HIS A 169 -3.86 18.66 -5.21
N GLU A 170 -3.54 19.95 -5.14
CA GLU A 170 -2.81 20.65 -6.20
C GLU A 170 -1.40 20.06 -6.40
N LYS A 171 -0.69 19.74 -5.31
CA LYS A 171 0.62 19.09 -5.39
C LYS A 171 0.55 17.75 -6.08
N ILE A 172 -0.45 16.93 -5.72
CA ILE A 172 -0.67 15.64 -6.37
C ILE A 172 -0.92 15.82 -7.86
N LEU A 173 -1.75 16.79 -8.28
CA LEU A 173 -2.00 17.03 -9.71
C LEU A 173 -0.71 17.37 -10.48
N LEU A 174 0.26 18.04 -9.86
CA LEU A 174 1.57 18.32 -10.47
C LEU A 174 2.40 17.04 -10.71
N GLU A 175 2.24 16.03 -9.86
CA GLU A 175 2.86 14.70 -10.01
C GLU A 175 2.13 13.82 -11.04
N LYS A 176 1.06 14.32 -11.66
CA LYS A 176 0.32 13.64 -12.74
C LYS A 176 -0.11 12.22 -12.35
N PRO A 177 -0.92 12.01 -11.30
CA PRO A 177 -1.41 10.68 -10.95
C PRO A 177 -2.24 10.10 -12.09
N LEU A 178 -2.17 8.78 -12.29
CA LEU A 178 -2.82 8.12 -13.42
C LEU A 178 -4.34 8.31 -13.46
N TRP A 179 -5.01 8.47 -12.32
CA TRP A 179 -6.45 8.78 -12.31
C TRP A 179 -6.79 10.13 -12.96
N SER A 180 -5.85 11.08 -13.01
CA SER A 180 -6.05 12.43 -13.56
C SER A 180 -5.73 12.53 -15.06
N GLN A 181 -5.13 11.47 -15.63
CA GLN A 181 -4.70 11.43 -17.02
C GLN A 181 -5.67 10.69 -17.95
N ALA A 182 -6.70 10.04 -17.39
CA ALA A 182 -7.65 9.18 -18.09
C ALA A 182 -8.91 9.92 -18.55
#